data_AF-A6QKR8-F1
#
_entry.id   AF-A6QKR8-F1
#
_cell.length_a   1.000
_cell.length_b   1.000
_cell.length_c   1.000
_cell.angle_alpha   90.00
_cell.angle_beta   90.00
_cell.angle_gamma   90.00
#
_symmetry.space_group_name_H-M   'P 1'
#
loop_
_entity.id
_entity.type
_entity.pdbx_description
1 polymer ?
#
loop_
_entity_poly.entity_id
_entity_poly.type
_entity_poly.pdbx_seq_one_letter_code
_entity_poly.pdbx_strand_id
1 'polypeptide(L)'
;MANTPYLDYLLKNFPNTTLKASGEEVGLPQGQMGNSEVGHLNLGAGRVVYQSLTQINKAIRDKSFFTNKKFLQAIEHVKKNNSKMHLLGLISD
;
A
#
# COMPACT_ATOMS: atom_id res chain seq x y z
N MET A 1 20.44 -18.76 19.15
CA MET A 1 20.33 -17.29 19.07
C MET A 1 21.71 -16.70 18.79
N ALA A 2 21.78 -15.53 18.14
CA ALA A 2 23.05 -14.89 17.82
C ALA A 2 23.63 -14.14 19.03
N ASN A 3 24.95 -13.98 19.07
CA ASN A 3 25.66 -13.15 20.05
C ASN A 3 25.87 -11.74 19.46
N THR A 4 25.24 -10.71 20.03
CA THR A 4 25.20 -9.34 19.47
C THR A 4 25.69 -8.25 20.43
N PRO A 5 26.91 -8.37 21.00
CA PRO A 5 27.35 -7.55 22.13
C PRO A 5 27.40 -6.04 21.84
N TYR A 6 27.71 -5.65 20.60
CA TYR A 6 27.68 -4.24 20.19
C TYR A 6 26.26 -3.68 20.09
N LEU A 7 25.30 -4.45 19.57
CA LEU A 7 23.90 -4.04 19.52
C LEU A 7 23.31 -3.93 20.93
N ASP A 8 23.62 -4.91 21.79
CA ASP A 8 23.18 -4.93 23.18
C ASP A 8 23.70 -3.72 23.96
N TYR A 9 24.96 -3.34 23.74
CA TYR A 9 25.54 -2.12 24.28
C TYR A 9 24.79 -0.87 23.81
N LEU A 10 24.48 -0.76 22.52
CA LEU A 10 23.78 0.42 21.98
C LEU A 10 22.36 0.53 22.56
N LEU A 11 21.61 -0.57 22.61
CA LEU A 11 20.25 -0.61 23.17
C LEU A 11 20.22 -0.29 24.67
N LYS A 12 21.28 -0.61 25.42
CA LYS A 12 21.37 -0.31 26.86
C LYS A 12 21.74 1.15 27.16
N ASN A 13 22.61 1.75 26.34
CA ASN A 13 23.23 3.04 26.67
C ASN A 13 22.66 4.24 25.92
N PHE A 14 21.83 4.03 24.89
CA PHE A 14 21.23 5.12 24.11
C PHE A 14 19.70 5.00 24.03
N PRO A 15 18.97 6.13 23.91
CA PRO A 15 17.53 6.12 23.68
C PRO A 15 17.20 5.32 22.43
N ASN A 16 16.23 4.41 22.56
CA ASN A 16 15.77 3.56 21.47
C ASN A 16 14.25 3.39 21.55
N THR A 17 13.66 3.07 20.40
CA THR A 17 12.23 2.78 20.25
C THR A 17 12.05 1.76 19.15
N THR A 18 10.86 1.17 19.08
CA THR A 18 10.44 0.35 17.96
C THR A 18 9.55 1.14 17.02
N LEU A 19 9.54 0.76 15.74
CA LEU A 19 8.68 1.33 14.70
C LEU A 19 7.92 0.21 14.01
N LYS A 20 6.72 0.52 13.54
CA LYS A 20 5.96 -0.40 12.68
C LYS A 20 6.51 -0.32 11.26
N ALA A 21 6.89 -1.46 10.70
CA ALA A 21 7.51 -1.59 9.39
C ALA A 21 6.75 -2.54 8.45
N SER A 22 5.46 -2.78 8.74
CA SER A 22 4.57 -3.69 8.02
C SER A 22 3.14 -3.16 8.07
N GLY A 23 2.23 -3.75 7.28
CA GLY A 23 0.82 -3.37 7.28
C GLY A 23 0.54 -1.95 6.79
N GLU A 24 -0.57 -1.37 7.28
CA GLU A 24 -1.08 -0.07 6.81
C GLU A 24 -0.12 1.08 7.10
N GLU A 25 0.72 0.93 8.13
CA GLU A 25 1.71 1.91 8.59
C GLU A 25 2.86 2.12 7.59
N VAL A 26 3.04 1.19 6.65
CA VAL A 26 3.97 1.34 5.51
C VAL A 26 3.26 1.30 4.16
N GLY A 27 1.92 1.42 4.16
CA GLY A 27 1.12 1.46 2.93
C GLY A 27 0.82 0.11 2.33
N LEU A 28 0.95 -0.98 3.10
CA LEU A 28 0.53 -2.34 2.74
C LEU A 28 -0.85 -2.67 3.34
N PRO A 29 -1.55 -3.69 2.81
CA PRO A 29 -2.71 -4.29 3.48
C PRO A 29 -2.41 -4.71 4.93
N GLN A 30 -3.43 -4.63 5.79
CA GLN A 30 -3.33 -5.06 7.18
C GLN A 30 -2.83 -6.52 7.28
N GLY A 31 -1.84 -6.76 8.14
CA GLY A 31 -1.26 -8.08 8.36
C GLY A 31 -0.20 -8.50 7.34
N GLN A 32 -0.01 -7.75 6.24
CA GLN A 32 1.03 -8.05 5.28
C GLN A 32 2.42 -7.67 5.82
N MET A 33 3.36 -8.61 5.75
CA MET A 33 4.76 -8.39 6.11
C MET A 33 5.39 -7.31 5.21
N GLY A 34 6.25 -6.47 5.80
CA GLY A 34 7.05 -5.51 5.07
C GLY A 34 8.09 -6.18 4.16
N ASN A 35 8.60 -5.42 3.20
CA ASN A 35 9.70 -5.84 2.33
C ASN A 35 10.68 -4.69 2.12
N SER A 36 11.82 -4.98 1.50
CA SER A 36 12.90 -4.00 1.31
C SER A 36 12.44 -2.78 0.52
N GLU A 37 11.72 -2.95 -0.58
CA GLU A 37 11.30 -1.85 -1.46
C GLU A 37 10.35 -0.89 -0.74
N VAL A 38 9.30 -1.44 -0.10
CA VAL A 38 8.33 -0.66 0.68
C VAL A 38 9.02 0.07 1.83
N GLY A 39 9.95 -0.60 2.53
CA GLY A 39 10.71 -0.02 3.63
C GLY A 39 11.55 1.19 3.19
N HIS A 40 12.34 1.03 2.13
CA HIS A 40 13.20 2.11 1.62
C HIS A 40 12.37 3.29 1.10
N LEU A 41 11.23 3.02 0.44
CA LEU A 41 10.32 4.07 -0.04
C LEU A 41 9.74 4.91 1.10
N ASN A 42 9.26 4.28 2.18
CA ASN A 42 8.70 5.01 3.31
C ASN A 42 9.77 5.83 4.05
N LEU A 43 10.97 5.26 4.24
CA LEU A 43 12.10 5.96 4.85
C LEU A 43 12.53 7.17 4.02
N GLY A 44 12.66 7.01 2.70
CA GLY A 44 13.06 8.08 1.81
C GLY A 44 11.99 9.16 1.62
N ALA A 45 10.71 8.78 1.67
CA ALA A 45 9.60 9.71 1.47
C ALA A 45 9.20 10.50 2.72
N GLY A 46 9.54 10.03 3.92
CA GLY A 46 9.12 10.66 5.18
C GLY A 46 7.60 10.65 5.41
N ARG A 47 6.87 9.76 4.72
CA ARG A 47 5.41 9.59 4.80
C ARG A 47 5.02 8.18 4.38
N VAL A 48 3.79 7.79 4.75
CA VAL A 48 3.20 6.52 4.30
C VAL A 48 3.03 6.53 2.77
N VAL A 49 3.74 5.63 2.09
CA VAL A 49 3.63 5.43 0.64
C VAL A 49 2.68 4.27 0.38
N TYR A 50 1.42 4.59 0.05
CA TYR A 50 0.42 3.58 -0.28
C TYR A 50 0.77 2.86 -1.58
N GLN A 51 0.86 1.54 -1.50
CA GLN A 51 0.99 0.69 -2.67
C GLN A 51 -0.34 0.65 -3.45
N SER A 52 -0.26 0.36 -4.74
CA SER A 52 -1.41 0.40 -5.66
C SER A 52 -2.62 -0.39 -5.14
N LEU A 53 -2.39 -1.59 -4.59
CA LEU A 53 -3.46 -2.42 -4.02
C LEU A 53 -4.15 -1.73 -2.83
N THR A 54 -3.37 -1.21 -1.89
CA THR A 54 -3.90 -0.50 -0.72
C THR A 54 -4.62 0.77 -1.13
N GLN A 55 -4.10 1.49 -2.13
CA GLN A 55 -4.73 2.70 -2.67
C GLN A 55 -6.07 2.39 -3.33
N ILE A 56 -6.17 1.33 -4.13
CA ILE A 56 -7.42 0.87 -4.75
C ILE A 56 -8.41 0.43 -3.67
N ASN A 57 -7.98 -0.39 -2.70
CA ASN A 57 -8.83 -0.87 -1.61
C ASN A 57 -9.36 0.29 -0.75
N LYS A 58 -8.52 1.29 -0.46
CA LYS A 58 -8.92 2.50 0.26
C LYS A 58 -9.96 3.28 -0.55
N ALA A 59 -9.72 3.48 -1.85
CA ALA A 59 -10.65 4.18 -2.74
C ALA A 59 -12.01 3.48 -2.85
N ILE A 60 -12.05 2.15 -2.81
CA ILE A 60 -13.29 1.39 -2.78
C ILE A 60 -14.00 1.61 -1.43
N ARG A 61 -13.26 1.54 -0.32
CA ARG A 61 -13.80 1.71 1.05
C ARG A 61 -14.38 3.11 1.27
N ASP A 62 -13.69 4.16 0.83
CA ASP A 62 -14.13 5.55 0.97
C ASP A 62 -15.06 6.03 -0.16
N LYS A 63 -15.44 5.13 -1.07
CA LYS A 63 -16.29 5.35 -2.24
C LYS A 63 -15.73 6.30 -3.31
N SER A 64 -14.51 6.82 -3.16
CA SER A 64 -13.88 7.67 -4.17
C SER A 64 -13.66 6.93 -5.50
N PHE A 65 -13.47 5.61 -5.46
CA PHE A 65 -13.36 4.73 -6.63
C PHE A 65 -14.53 4.91 -7.61
N PHE A 66 -15.76 5.02 -7.10
CA PHE A 66 -16.97 5.12 -7.92
C PHE A 66 -17.17 6.50 -8.55
N THR A 67 -16.44 7.51 -8.06
CA THR A 67 -16.47 8.89 -8.61
C THR A 67 -15.30 9.19 -9.53
N ASN A 68 -14.46 8.20 -9.82
CA ASN A 68 -13.30 8.39 -10.67
C ASN A 68 -13.73 8.79 -12.10
N LYS A 69 -13.35 10.01 -12.50
CA LYS A 69 -13.71 10.60 -13.80
C LYS A 69 -13.34 9.71 -14.99
N LYS A 70 -12.23 8.97 -14.92
CA LYS A 70 -11.80 8.08 -16.01
C LYS A 70 -12.71 6.86 -16.14
N PHE A 71 -13.12 6.26 -15.02
CA PHE A 71 -14.07 5.14 -15.04
C PHE A 71 -15.44 5.58 -15.54
N LEU A 72 -15.92 6.74 -15.07
CA LEU A 72 -17.18 7.32 -15.55
C LEU A 72 -17.14 7.60 -17.05
N GLN A 73 -16.03 8.15 -17.57
CA GLN A 73 -15.85 8.37 -19.00
C GLN A 73 -15.89 7.08 -19.82
N ALA A 74 -15.29 5.99 -19.33
CA ALA A 74 -15.33 4.69 -20.00
C ALA A 74 -16.75 4.11 -20.03
N ILE A 75 -17.49 4.22 -18.93
CA ILE A 75 -18.90 3.78 -18.84
C ILE A 75 -19.78 4.60 -19.79
N GLU A 76 -19.63 5.93 -19.79
CA GLU A 76 -20.39 6.81 -20.67
C GLU A 76 -20.08 6.57 -22.15
N HIS A 77 -18.83 6.24 -22.50
CA HIS A 77 -18.48 5.83 -23.85
C HIS A 77 -19.25 4.59 -24.29
N VAL A 78 -19.33 3.56 -23.44
CA VAL A 78 -20.04 2.31 -23.78
C VAL A 78 -21.53 2.55 -23.94
N LYS A 79 -22.13 3.33 -23.03
CA LYS A 79 -23.56 3.72 -23.09
C LYS A 79 -23.87 4.51 -24.36
N LYS A 80 -23.05 5.52 -24.69
CA LYS A 80 -23.23 6.37 -25.87
C LYS A 80 -23.19 5.60 -27.18
N ASN A 81 -22.32 4.60 -27.27
CA ASN A 81 -22.11 3.84 -28.50
C ASN A 81 -22.88 2.52 -28.55
N ASN A 82 -23.73 2.22 -27.55
CA ASN A 82 -24.43 0.95 -27.39
C ASN A 82 -23.49 -0.26 -27.56
N SER A 83 -22.27 -0.15 -27.03
CA SER A 83 -21.21 -1.13 -27.21
C SER A 83 -21.08 -2.05 -25.98
N LYS A 84 -19.98 -2.82 -25.89
CA LYS A 84 -19.71 -3.73 -24.78
C LYS A 84 -18.53 -3.21 -23.94
N MET A 85 -18.60 -3.43 -22.63
CA MET A 85 -17.49 -3.19 -21.71
C MET A 85 -16.74 -4.50 -21.49
N HIS A 86 -15.42 -4.48 -21.67
CA HIS A 86 -14.54 -5.62 -21.41
C HIS A 86 -13.72 -5.34 -20.15
N LEU A 87 -13.69 -6.30 -19.23
CA LEU A 87 -12.84 -6.27 -18.05
C LEU A 87 -11.81 -7.39 -18.19
N LEU A 88 -10.53 -7.04 -18.01
CA LEU A 88 -9.42 -7.98 -18.06
C LEU A 88 -8.60 -7.81 -16.79
N GLY A 89 -8.19 -8.93 -16.19
CA GLY A 89 -7.37 -8.95 -15.00
C GLY A 89 -6.92 -10.38 -14.68
N LEU A 90 -5.88 -10.50 -13.87
CA LEU A 90 -5.51 -11.76 -13.26
C LEU A 90 -6.57 -12.10 -12.19
N ILE A 91 -7.21 -13.25 -12.31
CA ILE A 91 -8.22 -13.70 -11.35
C ILE A 91 -7.53 -14.62 -10.34
N SER A 92 -7.17 -14.02 -9.20
CA SER A 92 -6.58 -14.67 -8.03
C SER A 92 -6.80 -13.77 -6.81
N ASP A 93 -6.90 -14.35 -5.62
CA ASP A 93 -6.97 -13.62 -4.35
C ASP A 93 -5.58 -13.15 -3.88
#